data_AF-Q3AFA1-F1
#
_entry.id   AF-Q3AFA1-F1
#
_cell.length_a   1.000
_cell.length_b   1.000
_cell.length_c   1.000
_cell.angle_alpha   90.00
_cell.angle_beta   90.00
_cell.angle_gamma   90.00
#
_symmetry.space_group_name_H-M   'P 1'
#
loop_
_entity.id
_entity.type
_entity.pdbx_description
1 polymer ?
#
loop_
_entity_poly.entity_id
_entity_poly.type
_entity_poly.pdbx_seq_one_letter_code
_entity_poly.pdbx_strand_id
1 'polypeptide(L)'
;MNIYPHEYLLKAVYFAPRGKHRLMALGSVLAERYLSPKDKLVGLIGDAGAGKSLLIRGMFPGLELTNDDEGINLRPLPLLEDYERGNFRHHSYHVDMRFEMAFTPPYRLAEAVKKAIDKGRRVVIEHFDLLYPYLNINAELLIGIGAEVILFRPNVFGPFPHEVANEVFPSLVYRKMAHSAEDLTGYVLKEMGIIKPEVHSDIRNGFLLEFKEKPEIDLEVLEKRVKELIAQNLSICYYDEEHIKLGQEKVECTGPRIHVSKTGEIKGFKILKELKYDPIEKLYIIAGVVGQQDNENEVI
;
A
#
# COMPACT_ATOMS: atom_id res chain seq x y z
N MET A 1 11.26 -18.59 29.32
CA MET A 1 11.53 -18.32 27.90
C MET A 1 10.16 -18.13 27.26
N ASN A 2 9.72 -16.88 27.07
CA ASN A 2 8.42 -16.64 26.43
C ASN A 2 8.59 -16.91 24.94
N ILE A 3 8.03 -18.02 24.47
CA ILE A 3 7.95 -18.36 23.06
C ILE A 3 6.90 -17.41 22.47
N TYR A 4 7.33 -16.45 21.67
CA TYR A 4 6.40 -15.57 20.97
C TYR A 4 5.96 -16.29 19.68
N PRO A 5 4.65 -16.42 19.40
CA PRO A 5 4.15 -17.13 18.21
C PRO A 5 4.76 -16.63 16.90
N HIS A 6 5.21 -15.37 16.87
CA HIS A 6 5.85 -14.77 15.70
C HIS A 6 7.19 -15.41 15.32
N GLU A 7 7.86 -16.15 16.22
CA GLU A 7 9.11 -16.86 15.91
C GLU A 7 8.93 -17.94 14.81
N TYR A 8 7.69 -18.37 14.54
CA TYR A 8 7.35 -19.34 13.50
C TYR A 8 6.71 -18.71 12.25
N LEU A 9 6.62 -17.37 12.18
CA LEU A 9 6.03 -16.69 11.04
C LEU A 9 7.00 -16.71 9.84
N LEU A 10 6.68 -17.50 8.82
CA LEU A 10 7.39 -17.45 7.54
C LEU A 10 6.97 -16.21 6.71
N LYS A 11 5.66 -16.07 6.47
CA LYS A 11 5.06 -15.01 5.66
C LYS A 11 3.61 -14.81 6.10
N ALA A 12 3.15 -13.57 6.15
CA ALA A 12 1.73 -13.23 6.18
C ALA A 12 1.40 -12.32 5.01
N VAL A 13 0.24 -12.54 4.38
CA VAL A 13 -0.21 -11.79 3.20
C VAL A 13 -1.57 -11.17 3.49
N TYR A 14 -1.69 -9.90 3.17
CA TYR A 14 -2.94 -9.14 3.23
C TYR A 14 -3.13 -8.45 1.89
N PHE A 15 -4.38 -8.29 1.45
CA PHE A 15 -4.68 -7.33 0.40
C PHE A 15 -4.21 -5.94 0.84
N ALA A 16 -3.62 -5.17 -0.08
CA ALA A 16 -3.22 -3.81 0.22
C ALA A 16 -4.42 -2.88 -0.03
N PRO A 17 -5.17 -2.46 1.00
CA PRO A 17 -6.45 -1.81 0.80
C PRO A 17 -6.28 -0.51 0.04
N ARG A 18 -7.27 -0.19 -0.77
CA ARG A 18 -7.38 1.12 -1.39
C ARG A 18 -8.03 2.07 -0.40
N GLY A 19 -7.47 3.26 -0.34
CA GLY A 19 -7.94 4.33 0.52
C GLY A 19 -7.16 4.50 1.83
N LYS A 20 -7.02 5.77 2.22
CA LYS A 20 -6.19 6.20 3.35
C LYS A 20 -6.55 5.51 4.67
N HIS A 21 -7.84 5.55 5.03
CA HIS A 21 -8.32 4.99 6.29
C HIS A 21 -8.17 3.47 6.37
N ARG A 22 -8.46 2.75 5.28
CA ARG A 22 -8.36 1.28 5.24
C ARG A 22 -6.92 0.82 5.36
N LEU A 23 -5.98 1.51 4.70
CA LEU A 23 -4.56 1.18 4.79
C LEU A 23 -3.98 1.49 6.17
N MET A 24 -4.39 2.59 6.80
CA MET A 24 -4.01 2.90 8.19
C MET A 24 -4.59 1.86 9.17
N ALA A 25 -5.86 1.47 8.99
CA ALA A 25 -6.50 0.44 9.81
C ALA A 25 -5.79 -0.91 9.68
N LEU A 26 -5.38 -1.29 8.46
CA LEU A 26 -4.52 -2.46 8.26
C LEU A 26 -3.22 -2.32 9.05
N GLY A 27 -2.56 -1.17 8.99
CA GLY A 27 -1.35 -0.90 9.80
C GLY A 27 -1.57 -1.17 11.30
N SER A 28 -2.68 -0.71 11.87
CA SER A 28 -3.00 -0.98 13.28
C SER A 28 -3.16 -2.47 13.58
N VAL A 29 -3.87 -3.22 12.72
CA VAL A 29 -4.00 -4.68 12.84
C VAL A 29 -2.65 -5.39 12.73
N LEU A 30 -1.79 -4.95 11.81
CA LEU A 30 -0.46 -5.53 11.63
C LEU A 30 0.45 -5.28 12.82
N ALA A 31 0.40 -4.09 13.42
CA ALA A 31 1.15 -3.80 14.62
C ALA A 31 0.68 -4.67 15.80
N GLU A 32 -0.63 -4.79 16.01
CA GLU A 32 -1.18 -5.65 17.06
C GLU A 32 -0.76 -7.12 16.90
N ARG A 33 -0.76 -7.61 15.65
CA ARG A 33 -0.49 -9.03 15.36
C ARG A 33 0.96 -9.40 15.20
N TYR A 34 1.85 -8.47 14.83
CA TYR A 34 3.20 -8.84 14.40
C TYR A 34 4.30 -7.99 15.01
N LEU A 35 4.00 -6.82 15.59
CA LEU A 35 5.01 -5.95 16.17
C LEU A 35 5.30 -6.35 17.62
N SER A 36 6.57 -6.59 17.91
CA SER A 36 7.10 -6.84 19.24
C SER A 36 7.76 -5.58 19.80
N PRO A 37 7.73 -5.36 21.12
CA PRO A 37 8.57 -4.35 21.78
C PRO A 37 10.07 -4.53 21.51
N LYS A 38 10.50 -5.75 21.15
CA LYS A 38 11.90 -6.06 20.82
C LYS A 38 12.29 -5.71 19.40
N ASP A 39 11.32 -5.50 18.49
CA ASP A 39 11.61 -5.14 17.11
C ASP A 39 12.13 -3.69 17.07
N LYS A 40 13.45 -3.54 17.03
CA LYS A 40 14.19 -2.29 16.91
C LYS A 40 14.41 -1.91 15.45
N LEU A 41 14.52 -2.87 14.53
CA LEU A 41 14.70 -2.56 13.11
C LEU A 41 13.48 -3.04 12.32
N VAL A 42 12.72 -2.08 11.79
CA VAL A 42 11.54 -2.36 10.96
C VAL A 42 11.78 -1.76 9.58
N GLY A 43 11.81 -2.63 8.56
CA GLY A 43 12.06 -2.25 7.18
C GLY A 43 10.78 -2.28 6.35
N LEU A 44 10.50 -1.22 5.61
CA LEU A 44 9.43 -1.16 4.64
C LEU A 44 10.00 -1.05 3.23
N ILE A 45 9.47 -1.86 2.32
CA ILE A 45 9.89 -1.94 0.93
C ILE A 45 8.66 -1.81 0.04
N GLY A 46 8.72 -0.87 -0.88
CA GLY A 46 7.63 -0.58 -1.83
C GLY A 46 8.02 0.63 -2.65
N ASP A 47 7.52 0.74 -3.88
CA ASP A 47 7.83 1.90 -4.73
C ASP A 47 7.10 3.17 -4.22
N ALA A 48 7.41 4.32 -4.81
CA ALA A 48 6.75 5.59 -4.51
C ALA A 48 5.23 5.48 -4.73
N GLY A 49 4.46 6.04 -3.79
CA GLY A 49 2.99 5.98 -3.82
C GLY A 49 2.40 4.60 -3.46
N ALA A 50 3.19 3.62 -3.03
CA ALA A 50 2.66 2.33 -2.56
C ALA A 50 1.86 2.42 -1.23
N GLY A 51 1.97 3.54 -0.51
CA GLY A 51 1.28 3.77 0.77
C GLY A 51 2.08 3.39 2.02
N LYS A 52 3.43 3.36 1.92
CA LYS A 52 4.34 3.07 3.05
C LYS A 52 4.10 4.00 4.25
N SER A 53 4.13 5.31 4.06
CA SER A 53 3.93 6.29 5.13
C SER A 53 2.58 6.15 5.82
N LEU A 54 1.50 5.86 5.07
CA LEU A 54 0.17 5.59 5.63
C LEU A 54 0.15 4.31 6.48
N LEU A 55 0.81 3.26 6.01
CA LEU A 55 0.93 2.02 6.77
C LEU A 55 1.72 2.25 8.08
N ILE A 56 2.81 3.01 8.03
CA ILE A 56 3.61 3.37 9.23
C ILE A 56 2.76 4.17 10.21
N ARG A 57 1.99 5.17 9.76
CA ARG A 57 1.08 5.93 10.63
C ARG A 57 0.07 5.03 11.36
N GLY A 58 -0.43 3.99 10.68
CA GLY A 58 -1.31 2.98 11.28
C GLY A 58 -0.59 2.07 12.29
N MET A 59 0.63 1.63 11.96
CA MET A 59 1.43 0.70 12.77
C MET A 59 2.09 1.34 13.99
N PHE A 60 2.50 2.60 13.88
CA PHE A 60 3.23 3.33 14.92
C PHE A 60 2.52 4.67 15.23
N PRO A 61 1.34 4.63 15.88
CA PRO A 61 0.64 5.86 16.27
C PRO A 61 1.56 6.78 17.10
N GLY A 62 1.65 8.05 16.70
CA GLY A 62 2.49 9.04 17.35
C GLY A 62 3.97 9.04 16.91
N LEU A 63 4.39 8.15 16.02
CA LEU A 63 5.69 8.27 15.35
C LEU A 63 5.60 9.42 14.32
N GLU A 64 6.41 10.45 14.53
CA GLU A 64 6.50 11.56 13.60
C GLU A 64 7.34 11.15 12.39
N LEU A 65 6.71 11.14 11.21
CA LEU A 65 7.40 10.87 9.95
C LEU A 65 8.19 12.09 9.54
N THR A 66 9.46 11.91 9.19
CA THR A 66 10.38 12.97 8.74
C THR A 66 9.91 13.66 7.46
N ASN A 67 9.25 12.89 6.60
CA ASN A 67 8.65 13.30 5.35
C ASN A 67 7.51 12.32 5.03
N ASP A 68 6.63 12.75 4.12
CA ASP A 68 5.56 11.94 3.56
C ASP A 68 5.13 12.51 2.20
N ASP A 69 3.97 12.06 1.70
CA ASP A 69 3.39 12.49 0.44
C ASP A 69 2.95 13.97 0.40
N GLU A 70 2.87 14.66 1.55
CA GLU A 70 2.57 16.10 1.67
C GLU A 70 3.84 16.96 1.72
N GLY A 71 4.99 16.37 2.05
CA GLY A 71 6.29 17.03 1.96
C GLY A 71 7.25 16.68 3.09
N ILE A 72 8.02 17.68 3.51
CA ILE A 72 9.03 17.55 4.56
C ILE A 72 8.41 18.02 5.88
N ASN A 73 8.43 17.17 6.90
CA ASN A 73 7.88 17.48 8.21
C ASN A 73 8.98 17.90 9.20
N LEU A 74 10.12 17.21 9.21
CA LEU A 74 11.20 17.44 10.18
C LEU A 74 12.58 17.53 9.53
N ARG A 75 13.31 18.59 9.86
CA ARG A 75 14.73 18.76 9.51
C ARG A 75 15.48 19.47 10.65
N PRO A 76 16.76 19.11 10.91
CA PRO A 76 17.52 18.00 10.32
C PRO A 76 16.93 16.62 10.68
N LEU A 77 17.33 15.55 9.99
CA LEU A 77 16.89 14.19 10.28
C LEU A 77 17.16 13.87 11.77
N PRO A 78 16.14 13.64 12.63
CA PRO A 78 16.34 13.50 14.06
C PRO A 78 17.31 12.37 14.46
N LEU A 79 17.33 11.29 13.68
CA LEU A 79 18.28 10.18 13.87
C LEU A 79 19.74 10.64 13.72
N LEU A 80 20.03 11.43 12.69
CA LEU A 80 21.37 11.95 12.44
C LEU A 80 21.76 13.02 13.45
N GLU A 81 20.83 13.91 13.80
CA GLU A 81 21.09 14.93 14.82
C GLU A 81 21.50 14.29 16.16
N ASP A 82 20.75 13.26 16.59
CA ASP A 82 21.04 12.55 17.83
C ASP A 82 22.29 11.69 17.74
N TYR A 83 22.59 11.13 16.56
CA TYR A 83 23.84 10.43 16.29
C TYR A 83 25.05 11.35 16.45
N GLU A 84 25.01 12.56 15.87
CA GLU A 84 26.08 13.55 15.96
C GLU A 84 26.29 14.07 17.38
N ARG A 85 25.19 14.22 18.14
CA ARG A 85 25.24 14.60 19.57
C ARG A 85 25.66 13.44 20.48
N GLY A 86 25.67 12.21 19.99
CA GLY A 86 25.92 11.00 20.78
C GLY A 86 24.83 10.68 21.80
N ASN A 87 23.65 11.28 21.70
CA ASN A 87 22.54 11.11 22.64
C ASN A 87 21.20 10.95 21.92
N PHE A 88 20.65 9.73 21.96
CA PHE A 88 19.38 9.39 21.33
C PHE A 88 18.20 9.70 22.25
N ARG A 89 17.49 10.78 21.95
CA ARG A 89 16.39 11.33 22.76
C ARG A 89 15.06 10.62 22.50
N HIS A 90 14.84 10.13 21.29
CA HIS A 90 13.58 9.50 20.89
C HIS A 90 13.63 7.98 21.09
N HIS A 91 12.49 7.38 21.43
CA HIS A 91 12.37 5.93 21.50
C HIS A 91 12.34 5.28 20.11
N SER A 92 11.78 5.99 19.12
CA SER A 92 11.61 5.52 17.76
C SER A 92 11.95 6.63 16.78
N TYR A 93 12.61 6.26 15.69
CA TYR A 93 12.98 7.16 14.60
C TYR A 93 12.37 6.68 13.30
N HIS A 94 11.96 7.61 12.45
CA HIS A 94 11.59 7.37 11.07
C HIS A 94 12.73 7.78 10.13
N VAL A 95 12.97 7.01 9.08
CA VAL A 95 13.91 7.34 8.01
C VAL A 95 13.31 6.93 6.67
N ASP A 96 13.18 7.86 5.72
CA ASP A 96 12.97 7.52 4.32
C ASP A 96 14.30 7.55 3.58
N MET A 97 14.82 6.37 3.23
CA MET A 97 16.13 6.25 2.59
C MET A 97 16.20 6.97 1.24
N ARG A 98 15.13 6.89 0.43
CA ARG A 98 15.13 7.50 -0.91
C ARG A 98 15.24 9.01 -0.81
N PHE A 99 14.58 9.60 0.17
CA PHE A 99 14.64 11.03 0.44
C PHE A 99 15.97 11.45 1.07
N GLU A 100 16.41 10.75 2.12
CA GLU A 100 17.59 11.13 2.92
C GLU A 100 18.91 10.97 2.16
N MET A 101 18.97 10.03 1.21
CA MET A 101 20.14 9.84 0.33
C MET A 101 20.45 11.05 -0.57
N ALA A 102 19.50 11.96 -0.76
CA ALA A 102 19.74 13.22 -1.46
C ALA A 102 20.62 14.20 -0.65
N PHE A 103 20.71 14.00 0.67
CA PHE A 103 21.38 14.91 1.59
C PHE A 103 22.54 14.25 2.34
N THR A 104 22.43 12.96 2.62
CA THR A 104 23.40 12.22 3.44
C THR A 104 23.85 10.94 2.75
N PRO A 105 25.16 10.65 2.71
CA PRO A 105 25.65 9.40 2.17
C PRO A 105 25.07 8.16 2.90
N PRO A 106 24.70 7.09 2.17
CA PRO A 106 24.07 5.89 2.77
C PRO A 106 24.86 5.23 3.90
N TYR A 107 26.20 5.21 3.81
CA TYR A 107 27.04 4.60 4.85
C TYR A 107 26.90 5.34 6.20
N ARG A 108 26.73 6.66 6.19
CA ARG A 108 26.57 7.46 7.41
C ARG A 108 25.19 7.24 8.02
N LEU A 109 24.15 7.09 7.19
CA LEU A 109 22.83 6.66 7.65
C LEU A 109 22.91 5.27 8.31
N ALA A 110 23.63 4.33 7.70
CA ALA A 110 23.81 2.99 8.25
C ALA A 110 24.51 3.00 9.62
N GLU A 111 25.55 3.82 9.81
CA GLU A 111 26.21 3.99 11.11
C GLU A 111 25.26 4.54 12.18
N ALA A 112 24.48 5.57 11.85
CA ALA A 112 23.51 6.16 12.76
C ALA A 112 22.42 5.15 13.17
N VAL A 113 21.92 4.37 12.21
CA VAL A 113 20.96 3.28 12.46
C VAL A 113 21.55 2.23 13.39
N LYS A 114 22.77 1.73 13.12
CA LYS A 114 23.46 0.77 14.00
C LYS A 114 23.56 1.30 15.43
N LYS A 115 24.03 2.55 15.58
CA LYS A 115 24.22 3.17 16.89
C LYS A 115 22.89 3.34 17.64
N ALA A 116 21.81 3.68 16.95
CA ALA A 116 20.48 3.77 17.56
C ALA A 116 20.00 2.41 18.07
N ILE A 117 20.13 1.35 17.27
CA ILE A 117 19.76 -0.03 17.65
C ILE A 117 20.57 -0.51 18.86
N ASP A 118 21.88 -0.23 18.88
CA ASP A 118 22.78 -0.55 20.00
C ASP A 118 22.34 0.16 21.30
N LYS A 119 21.79 1.37 21.16
CA LYS A 119 21.20 2.15 22.26
C LYS A 119 19.76 1.74 22.60
N GLY A 120 19.26 0.66 22.00
CA GLY A 120 17.93 0.12 22.25
C GLY A 120 16.80 0.97 21.66
N ARG A 121 17.09 1.78 20.64
CA ARG A 121 16.08 2.59 19.95
C ARG A 121 15.53 1.82 18.76
N ARG A 122 14.26 2.07 18.43
CA ARG A 122 13.64 1.56 17.21
C ARG A 122 13.91 2.51 16.05
N VAL A 123 14.15 1.96 14.87
CA VAL A 123 14.24 2.69 13.61
C VAL A 123 13.30 2.02 12.61
N VAL A 124 12.36 2.80 12.10
CA VAL A 124 11.40 2.42 11.05
C VAL A 124 11.87 3.06 9.76
N ILE A 125 12.13 2.25 8.74
CA ILE A 125 12.85 2.68 7.54
C ILE A 125 12.02 2.40 6.29
N GLU A 126 11.66 3.44 5.55
CA GLU A 126 11.13 3.31 4.19
C GLU A 126 12.24 3.12 3.16
N HIS A 127 11.97 2.32 2.12
CA HIS A 127 12.95 1.93 1.10
C HIS A 127 14.17 1.24 1.73
N PHE A 128 13.92 0.31 2.65
CA PHE A 128 14.96 -0.39 3.43
C PHE A 128 15.95 -1.18 2.55
N ASP A 129 15.51 -1.62 1.37
CA ASP A 129 16.36 -2.24 0.34
C ASP A 129 17.55 -1.37 -0.06
N LEU A 130 17.43 -0.05 0.01
CA LEU A 130 18.52 0.89 -0.28
C LEU A 130 19.56 0.98 0.84
N LEU A 131 19.16 0.76 2.10
CA LEU A 131 20.07 0.81 3.24
C LEU A 131 20.78 -0.52 3.49
N TYR A 132 20.09 -1.63 3.24
CA TYR A 132 20.56 -2.98 3.57
C TYR A 132 22.00 -3.28 3.10
N PRO A 133 22.45 -2.92 1.87
CA PRO A 133 23.82 -3.15 1.41
C PRO A 133 24.91 -2.47 2.27
N TYR A 134 24.57 -1.38 2.95
CA TYR A 134 25.48 -0.63 3.82
C TYR A 134 25.35 -1.05 5.29
N LEU A 135 24.15 -1.46 5.69
CA LEU A 135 23.87 -1.89 7.06
C LEU A 135 24.39 -3.31 7.32
N ASN A 136 24.23 -4.23 6.36
CA ASN A 136 24.55 -5.66 6.48
C ASN A 136 23.87 -6.35 7.68
N ILE A 137 22.71 -5.82 8.08
CA ILE A 137 21.84 -6.37 9.12
C ILE A 137 20.42 -6.34 8.55
N ASN A 138 19.72 -7.46 8.60
CA ASN A 138 18.33 -7.52 8.13
C ASN A 138 17.38 -6.99 9.23
N ALA A 139 16.19 -6.55 8.83
CA ALA A 139 15.17 -6.07 9.77
C ALA A 139 14.58 -7.22 10.59
N GLU A 140 14.18 -6.97 11.83
CA GLU A 140 13.47 -7.98 12.65
C GLU A 140 12.03 -8.15 12.15
N LEU A 141 11.47 -7.11 11.53
CA LEU A 141 10.21 -7.13 10.82
C LEU A 141 10.40 -6.44 9.46
N LEU A 142 10.15 -7.18 8.38
CA LEU A 142 10.24 -6.68 7.02
C LEU A 142 8.86 -6.68 6.37
N ILE A 143 8.48 -5.56 5.76
CA ILE A 143 7.14 -5.34 5.20
C ILE A 143 7.28 -4.91 3.74
N GLY A 144 6.80 -5.75 2.84
CA GLY A 144 6.65 -5.44 1.42
C GLY A 144 5.28 -4.84 1.13
N ILE A 145 5.22 -3.79 0.30
CA ILE A 145 3.98 -3.15 -0.12
C ILE A 145 3.96 -3.00 -1.64
N GLY A 146 3.00 -3.68 -2.27
CA GLY A 146 2.71 -3.61 -3.70
C GLY A 146 1.20 -3.70 -3.91
N ALA A 147 0.74 -4.70 -4.68
CA ALA A 147 -0.67 -5.12 -4.73
C ALA A 147 -1.17 -5.73 -3.42
N GLU A 148 -0.24 -6.35 -2.69
CA GLU A 148 -0.46 -6.95 -1.38
C GLU A 148 0.48 -6.29 -0.37
N VAL A 149 0.12 -6.39 0.91
CA VAL A 149 1.02 -6.11 2.03
C VAL A 149 1.51 -7.45 2.56
N ILE A 150 2.82 -7.64 2.51
CA ILE A 150 3.45 -8.90 2.85
C ILE A 150 4.41 -8.68 4.02
N LEU A 151 4.28 -9.48 5.07
CA LEU A 151 5.11 -9.40 6.26
C LEU A 151 6.01 -10.62 6.38
N PHE A 152 7.26 -10.37 6.75
CA PHE A 152 8.28 -11.38 6.96
C PHE A 152 9.03 -11.11 8.27
N ARG A 153 9.43 -12.19 8.94
CA ARG A 153 10.46 -12.17 9.98
C ARG A 153 11.70 -12.87 9.43
N PRO A 154 12.58 -12.13 8.76
CA PRO A 154 13.69 -12.77 8.08
C PRO A 154 14.69 -13.35 9.08
N ASN A 155 15.34 -14.43 8.68
CA ASN A 155 16.48 -14.99 9.40
C ASN A 155 17.75 -14.87 8.55
N VAL A 156 18.82 -15.57 8.93
CA VAL A 156 20.10 -15.54 8.19
C VAL A 156 20.00 -16.05 6.75
N PHE A 157 18.93 -16.76 6.41
CA PHE A 157 18.62 -17.26 5.07
C PHE A 157 17.60 -16.38 4.32
N GLY A 158 17.16 -15.27 4.91
CA GLY A 158 16.24 -14.33 4.29
C GLY A 158 14.78 -14.44 4.76
N PRO A 159 13.83 -13.86 4.01
CA PRO A 159 14.07 -13.19 2.73
C PRO A 159 14.95 -11.94 2.91
N PHE A 160 15.78 -11.69 1.91
CA PHE A 160 16.58 -10.48 1.82
C PHE A 160 15.73 -9.33 1.25
N PRO A 161 16.03 -8.07 1.62
CA PRO A 161 15.29 -6.91 1.12
C PRO A 161 15.09 -6.85 -0.40
N HIS A 162 16.10 -7.23 -1.19
CA HIS A 162 15.99 -7.23 -2.65
C HIS A 162 15.01 -8.28 -3.19
N GLU A 163 14.85 -9.43 -2.52
CA GLU A 163 13.88 -10.46 -2.90
C GLU A 163 12.46 -9.95 -2.68
N VAL A 164 12.22 -9.26 -1.56
CA VAL A 164 10.94 -8.59 -1.30
C VAL A 164 10.67 -7.49 -2.32
N ALA A 165 11.67 -6.68 -2.67
CA ALA A 165 11.54 -5.65 -3.70
C ALA A 165 11.13 -6.23 -5.07
N ASN A 166 11.75 -7.35 -5.46
CA ASN A 166 11.44 -8.07 -6.70
C ASN A 166 10.01 -8.63 -6.73
N GLU A 167 9.45 -8.99 -5.58
CA GLU A 167 8.05 -9.42 -5.47
C GLU A 167 7.08 -8.23 -5.54
N VAL A 168 7.34 -7.15 -4.79
CA VAL A 168 6.34 -6.10 -4.60
C VAL A 168 6.35 -5.01 -5.68
N PHE A 169 7.50 -4.63 -6.25
CA PHE A 169 7.56 -3.55 -7.24
C PHE A 169 6.77 -3.87 -8.53
N PRO A 170 6.93 -5.06 -9.16
CA PRO A 170 6.16 -5.38 -10.36
C PRO A 170 4.65 -5.49 -10.08
N SER A 171 4.26 -5.84 -8.85
CA SER A 171 2.85 -6.00 -8.48
C SER A 171 2.09 -4.67 -8.40
N LEU A 172 2.78 -3.54 -8.17
CA LEU A 172 2.14 -2.24 -7.92
C LEU A 172 1.28 -1.75 -9.10
N VAL A 173 1.65 -2.12 -10.34
CA VAL A 173 0.88 -1.74 -11.53
C VAL A 173 -0.54 -2.30 -11.48
N TYR A 174 -0.72 -3.53 -10.99
CA TYR A 174 -2.04 -4.15 -10.89
C TYR A 174 -2.92 -3.47 -9.85
N ARG A 175 -2.33 -2.99 -8.74
CA ARG A 175 -3.05 -2.20 -7.74
C ARG A 175 -3.55 -0.88 -8.31
N LYS A 176 -2.68 -0.17 -9.03
CA LYS A 176 -3.02 1.09 -9.71
C LYS A 176 -4.10 0.88 -10.76
N MET A 177 -3.98 -0.17 -11.57
CA MET A 177 -5.00 -0.51 -12.58
C MET A 177 -6.35 -0.87 -11.93
N ALA A 178 -6.35 -1.72 -10.90
CA ALA A 178 -7.57 -2.16 -10.23
C ALA A 178 -8.31 -0.98 -9.60
N HIS A 179 -7.59 -0.09 -8.92
CA HIS A 179 -8.18 1.10 -8.31
C HIS A 179 -8.68 2.11 -9.34
N SER A 180 -7.93 2.37 -10.42
CA SER A 180 -8.43 3.20 -11.51
C SER A 180 -9.67 2.59 -12.18
N ALA A 181 -9.71 1.26 -12.37
CA ALA A 181 -10.87 0.59 -12.95
C ALA A 181 -12.09 0.64 -12.03
N GLU A 182 -11.88 0.52 -10.72
CA GLU A 182 -12.90 0.67 -9.68
C GLU A 182 -13.54 2.05 -9.73
N ASP A 183 -12.73 3.12 -9.73
CA ASP A 183 -13.23 4.50 -9.81
C ASP A 183 -13.92 4.81 -11.14
N LEU A 184 -13.41 4.31 -12.27
CA LEU A 184 -14.08 4.43 -13.56
C LEU A 184 -15.44 3.74 -13.56
N THR A 185 -15.53 2.57 -12.92
CA THR A 185 -16.79 1.83 -12.80
C THR A 185 -17.77 2.58 -11.91
N GLY A 186 -17.31 3.10 -10.76
CA GLY A 186 -18.10 3.98 -9.89
C GLY A 186 -18.60 5.24 -10.60
N TYR A 187 -17.76 5.85 -11.44
CA TYR A 187 -18.11 7.00 -12.26
C TYR A 187 -19.25 6.67 -13.24
N VAL A 188 -19.14 5.55 -13.99
CA VAL A 188 -20.18 5.13 -14.93
C VAL A 188 -21.48 4.75 -14.22
N LEU A 189 -21.42 4.08 -13.07
CA LEU A 189 -22.58 3.76 -12.25
C LEU A 189 -23.34 5.03 -11.83
N LYS A 190 -22.61 6.06 -11.41
CA LYS A 190 -23.19 7.37 -11.06
C LYS A 190 -23.88 8.01 -12.26
N GLU A 191 -23.28 7.98 -13.45
CA GLU A 191 -23.92 8.46 -14.68
C GLU A 191 -25.18 7.66 -15.06
N MET A 192 -25.25 6.38 -14.71
CA MET A 192 -26.42 5.53 -14.89
C MET A 192 -27.50 5.73 -13.80
N GLY A 193 -27.28 6.64 -12.84
CA GLY A 193 -28.21 6.93 -11.76
C GLY A 193 -28.23 5.89 -10.64
N ILE A 194 -27.22 5.02 -10.57
CA ILE A 194 -27.12 3.97 -9.55
C ILE A 194 -26.40 4.55 -8.31
N ILE A 195 -26.97 4.27 -7.14
CA ILE A 195 -26.45 4.75 -5.85
C ILE A 195 -25.04 4.19 -5.63
N LYS A 196 -24.18 5.02 -5.01
CA LYS A 196 -22.79 4.67 -4.69
C LYS A 196 -22.74 3.39 -3.83
N PRO A 197 -21.84 2.44 -4.15
CA PRO A 197 -21.63 1.26 -3.31
C PRO A 197 -21.24 1.67 -1.89
N GLU A 198 -21.64 0.86 -0.91
CA GLU A 198 -21.38 1.16 0.51
C GLU A 198 -20.01 0.73 0.96
N VAL A 199 -19.51 -0.37 0.38
CA VAL A 199 -18.23 -0.98 0.72
C VAL A 199 -17.47 -1.29 -0.55
N HIS A 200 -16.19 -0.97 -0.47
CA HIS A 200 -15.18 -1.27 -1.47
C HIS A 200 -14.28 -2.36 -0.90
N SER A 201 -14.22 -3.52 -1.55
CA SER A 201 -13.40 -4.65 -1.12
C SER A 201 -12.40 -5.06 -2.22
N ASP A 202 -11.28 -5.61 -1.79
CA ASP A 202 -10.12 -5.88 -2.64
C ASP A 202 -10.06 -7.36 -2.98
N ILE A 203 -9.94 -7.68 -4.27
CA ILE A 203 -9.55 -8.99 -4.76
C ILE A 203 -8.24 -8.87 -5.53
N ARG A 204 -7.56 -10.01 -5.73
CA ARG A 204 -6.30 -10.03 -6.49
C ARG A 204 -6.57 -9.54 -7.91
N ASN A 205 -5.84 -8.50 -8.32
CA ASN A 205 -5.97 -7.86 -9.63
C ASN A 205 -7.40 -7.42 -9.97
N GLY A 206 -8.20 -6.99 -8.99
CA GLY A 206 -9.58 -6.57 -9.22
C GLY A 206 -10.21 -5.82 -8.06
N PHE A 207 -11.50 -5.56 -8.14
CA PHE A 207 -12.26 -4.81 -7.14
C PHE A 207 -13.67 -5.38 -6.99
N LEU A 208 -14.26 -5.13 -5.82
CA LEU A 208 -15.65 -5.45 -5.51
C LEU A 208 -16.39 -4.16 -5.16
N LEU A 209 -17.57 -3.99 -5.74
CA LEU A 209 -18.53 -2.94 -5.40
C LEU A 209 -19.73 -3.61 -4.75
N GLU A 210 -20.01 -3.25 -3.49
CA GLU A 210 -21.00 -3.92 -2.67
C GLU A 210 -22.22 -3.01 -2.41
N PHE A 211 -23.42 -3.56 -2.58
CA PHE A 211 -24.70 -2.86 -2.52
C PHE A 211 -25.65 -3.55 -1.56
N LYS A 212 -26.38 -2.79 -0.72
CA LYS A 212 -27.43 -3.35 0.15
C LYS A 212 -28.62 -3.89 -0.63
N GLU A 213 -29.01 -3.18 -1.68
CA GLU A 213 -30.11 -3.54 -2.55
C GLU A 213 -29.57 -4.05 -3.88
N LYS A 214 -30.30 -4.96 -4.52
CA LYS A 214 -29.89 -5.49 -5.81
C LYS A 214 -29.92 -4.37 -6.85
N PRO A 215 -28.79 -3.99 -7.45
CA PRO A 215 -28.81 -2.93 -8.46
C PRO A 215 -29.52 -3.43 -9.72
N GLU A 216 -30.46 -2.63 -10.23
CA GLU A 216 -31.06 -2.86 -11.55
C GLU A 216 -30.08 -2.40 -12.62
N ILE A 217 -29.18 -3.30 -13.02
CA ILE A 217 -28.08 -2.98 -13.93
C ILE A 217 -27.83 -4.09 -14.95
N ASP A 218 -27.59 -3.67 -16.19
CA ASP A 218 -27.02 -4.51 -17.23
C ASP A 218 -25.48 -4.45 -17.16
N LEU A 219 -24.87 -5.57 -16.75
CA LEU A 219 -23.42 -5.70 -16.58
C LEU A 219 -22.65 -5.75 -17.91
N GLU A 220 -23.30 -6.05 -19.03
CA GLU A 220 -22.70 -5.92 -20.36
C GLU A 220 -22.61 -4.46 -20.76
N VAL A 221 -23.68 -3.70 -20.54
CA VAL A 221 -23.70 -2.25 -20.78
C VAL A 221 -22.70 -1.53 -19.89
N LEU A 222 -22.65 -1.85 -18.58
CA LEU A 222 -21.67 -1.27 -17.66
C LEU A 222 -20.24 -1.49 -18.16
N GLU A 223 -19.88 -2.73 -18.47
CA GLU A 223 -18.52 -3.05 -18.94
C GLU A 223 -18.19 -2.32 -20.24
N LYS A 224 -19.14 -2.26 -21.19
CA LYS A 224 -18.94 -1.57 -22.46
C LYS A 224 -18.65 -0.09 -22.24
N ARG A 225 -19.43 0.60 -21.40
CA ARG A 225 -19.22 2.03 -21.11
C ARG A 225 -17.88 2.30 -20.42
N VAL A 226 -17.47 1.45 -19.49
CA VAL A 226 -16.14 1.57 -18.86
C VAL A 226 -15.03 1.34 -19.89
N LYS A 227 -15.16 0.35 -20.77
CA LYS A 227 -14.20 0.12 -21.87
C LYS A 227 -14.12 1.30 -22.84
N GLU A 228 -15.23 1.98 -23.11
CA GLU A 228 -15.24 3.21 -23.92
C GLU A 228 -14.41 4.33 -23.26
N LEU A 229 -14.52 4.53 -21.93
CA LEU A 229 -13.68 5.47 -21.19
C LEU A 229 -12.19 5.08 -21.18
N ILE A 230 -11.88 3.79 -21.06
CA ILE A 230 -10.52 3.26 -21.19
C ILE A 230 -9.95 3.58 -22.58
N ALA A 231 -10.74 3.35 -23.64
CA ALA A 231 -10.33 3.61 -25.03
C ALA A 231 -10.08 5.09 -25.31
N GLN A 232 -10.78 6.00 -24.62
CA GLN A 232 -10.54 7.45 -24.74
C GLN A 232 -9.18 7.90 -24.18
N ASN A 233 -8.52 7.07 -23.37
CA ASN A 233 -7.18 7.34 -22.83
C ASN A 233 -7.06 8.69 -22.09
N LEU A 234 -8.08 9.03 -21.30
CA LEU A 234 -8.15 10.25 -20.52
C LEU A 234 -7.07 10.27 -19.44
N SER A 235 -6.55 11.46 -19.10
CA SER A 235 -5.61 11.62 -17.99
C SER A 235 -6.27 11.37 -16.64
N ILE A 236 -5.55 10.72 -15.73
CA ILE A 236 -5.91 10.59 -14.33
C ILE A 236 -4.81 11.23 -13.50
N CYS A 237 -5.15 12.27 -12.75
CA CYS A 237 -4.20 13.01 -11.92
C CYS A 237 -4.73 13.19 -10.51
N TYR A 238 -3.82 13.23 -9.53
CA TYR A 238 -4.14 13.68 -8.18
C TYR A 238 -4.71 15.11 -8.23
N TYR A 239 -5.81 15.36 -7.51
CA TYR A 239 -6.40 16.69 -7.38
C TYR A 239 -6.30 17.18 -5.92
N ASP A 240 -6.89 16.44 -4.99
CA ASP A 240 -6.79 16.65 -3.54
C ASP A 240 -6.87 15.29 -2.82
N GLU A 241 -6.90 15.28 -1.48
CA GLU A 241 -6.88 14.05 -0.68
C GLU A 241 -8.14 13.18 -0.82
N GLU A 242 -9.22 13.71 -1.38
CA GLU A 242 -10.51 13.01 -1.55
C GLU A 242 -10.94 12.92 -3.02
N HIS A 243 -10.11 13.40 -3.95
CA HIS A 243 -10.49 13.49 -5.36
C HIS A 243 -9.32 13.29 -6.32
N ILE A 244 -9.66 12.74 -7.48
CA ILE A 244 -8.84 12.73 -8.68
C ILE A 244 -9.44 13.65 -9.73
N LYS A 245 -8.61 14.05 -10.69
CA LYS A 245 -9.04 14.68 -11.93
C LYS A 245 -9.03 13.64 -13.05
N LEU A 246 -10.21 13.29 -13.57
CA LEU A 246 -10.41 12.39 -14.70
C LEU A 246 -10.70 13.22 -15.95
N GLY A 247 -9.71 13.37 -16.83
CA GLY A 247 -9.78 14.33 -17.93
C GLY A 247 -9.92 15.76 -17.40
N GLN A 248 -11.12 16.35 -17.52
CA GLN A 248 -11.44 17.65 -16.92
C GLN A 248 -12.35 17.56 -15.69
N GLU A 249 -12.93 16.39 -15.42
CA GLU A 249 -13.91 16.18 -14.37
C GLU A 249 -13.23 15.90 -13.02
N LYS A 250 -13.86 16.40 -11.95
CA LYS A 250 -13.48 16.09 -10.56
C LYS A 250 -14.26 14.86 -10.10
N VAL A 251 -13.56 13.81 -9.70
CA VAL A 251 -14.16 12.53 -9.26
C VAL A 251 -13.69 12.22 -7.85
N GLU A 252 -14.63 11.85 -6.97
CA GLU A 252 -14.33 11.40 -5.61
C GLU A 252 -13.51 10.11 -5.61
N CYS A 253 -12.47 10.05 -4.79
CA CYS A 253 -11.59 8.91 -4.65
C CYS A 253 -11.01 8.85 -3.23
N THR A 254 -10.98 7.66 -2.63
CA THR A 254 -10.44 7.50 -1.27
C THR A 254 -8.92 7.31 -1.23
N GLY A 255 -8.29 7.00 -2.37
CA GLY A 255 -6.85 6.77 -2.52
C GLY A 255 -6.24 7.47 -3.74
N PRO A 256 -6.38 8.80 -3.89
CA PRO A 256 -6.16 9.54 -5.15
C PRO A 256 -4.71 9.52 -5.67
N ARG A 257 -3.77 8.97 -4.91
CA ARG A 257 -2.35 8.80 -5.28
C ARG A 257 -2.03 7.42 -5.87
N ILE A 258 -3.00 6.50 -5.86
CA ILE A 258 -2.84 5.11 -6.29
C ILE A 258 -3.62 4.89 -7.59
N HIS A 259 -3.19 5.54 -8.67
CA HIS A 259 -3.78 5.39 -10.00
C HIS A 259 -2.73 5.20 -11.08
N VAL A 260 -3.15 4.57 -12.18
CA VAL A 260 -2.45 4.71 -13.46
C VAL A 260 -2.61 6.14 -13.97
N SER A 261 -1.69 6.61 -14.82
CA SER A 261 -1.67 8.03 -15.23
C SER A 261 -2.73 8.35 -16.29
N LYS A 262 -3.22 7.32 -16.98
CA LYS A 262 -4.26 7.43 -18.00
C LYS A 262 -5.19 6.23 -17.96
N THR A 263 -6.45 6.43 -18.37
CA THR A 263 -7.43 5.34 -18.43
C THR A 263 -7.00 4.22 -19.38
N GLY A 264 -6.29 4.54 -20.47
CA GLY A 264 -5.80 3.57 -21.45
C GLY A 264 -4.66 2.67 -20.94
N GLU A 265 -4.07 2.96 -19.77
CA GLU A 265 -3.11 2.07 -19.11
C GLU A 265 -3.80 0.88 -18.42
N ILE A 266 -5.11 0.95 -18.17
CA ILE A 266 -5.88 -0.18 -17.66
C ILE A 266 -5.96 -1.26 -18.74
N LYS A 267 -5.38 -2.43 -18.48
CA LYS A 267 -5.38 -3.57 -19.40
C LYS A 267 -6.24 -4.70 -18.86
N GLY A 268 -6.81 -5.51 -19.76
CA GLY A 268 -7.54 -6.74 -19.39
C GLY A 268 -8.82 -6.52 -18.59
N PHE A 269 -9.42 -5.33 -18.65
CA PHE A 269 -10.63 -5.02 -17.89
C PHE A 269 -11.82 -5.92 -18.28
N LYS A 270 -12.44 -6.56 -17.27
CA LYS A 270 -13.68 -7.33 -17.39
C LYS A 270 -14.53 -7.13 -16.12
N ILE A 271 -15.85 -7.14 -16.29
CA ILE A 271 -16.84 -7.27 -15.21
C ILE A 271 -17.36 -8.70 -15.23
N LEU A 272 -17.46 -9.31 -14.05
CA LEU A 272 -18.07 -10.61 -13.89
C LEU A 272 -19.57 -10.50 -14.22
N LYS A 273 -20.07 -11.28 -15.19
CA LYS A 273 -21.44 -11.14 -15.74
C LYS A 273 -22.56 -11.66 -14.84
N GLU A 274 -22.23 -11.97 -13.60
CA GLU A 274 -23.16 -12.45 -12.59
C GLU A 274 -23.03 -11.59 -11.34
N LEU A 275 -24.13 -10.96 -10.92
CA LEU A 275 -24.22 -10.35 -9.60
C LEU A 275 -24.11 -11.44 -8.54
N LYS A 276 -23.08 -11.38 -7.71
CA LYS A 276 -22.96 -12.28 -6.55
C LYS A 276 -23.76 -11.72 -5.37
N TYR A 277 -24.20 -12.60 -4.50
CA TYR A 277 -24.86 -12.24 -3.25
C TYR A 277 -24.10 -12.91 -2.11
N ASP A 278 -23.63 -12.11 -1.16
CA ASP A 278 -23.06 -12.61 0.09
C ASP A 278 -24.19 -12.82 1.11
N PRO A 279 -24.49 -14.07 1.52
CA PRO A 279 -25.54 -14.34 2.49
C PRO A 279 -25.19 -13.98 3.94
N ILE A 280 -23.91 -13.79 4.25
CA ILE A 280 -23.42 -13.42 5.60
C ILE A 280 -23.59 -11.92 5.79
N GLU A 281 -22.98 -11.13 4.91
CA GLU A 281 -23.03 -9.66 4.97
C GLU A 281 -24.33 -9.10 4.37
N LYS A 282 -25.09 -9.93 3.64
CA LYS A 282 -26.35 -9.59 2.96
C LYS A 282 -26.18 -8.50 1.90
N LEU A 283 -25.09 -8.56 1.15
CA LEU A 283 -24.71 -7.58 0.13
C LEU A 283 -24.75 -8.20 -1.28
N TYR A 284 -25.16 -7.41 -2.25
CA TYR A 284 -25.02 -7.71 -3.68
C TYR A 284 -23.70 -7.16 -4.19
N ILE A 285 -22.99 -7.93 -5.00
CA ILE A 285 -21.61 -7.65 -5.35
C ILE A 285 -21.45 -7.62 -6.87
N ILE A 286 -20.90 -6.51 -7.37
CA ILE A 286 -20.31 -6.42 -8.72
C ILE A 286 -18.81 -6.60 -8.58
N ALA A 287 -18.25 -7.58 -9.30
CA ALA A 287 -16.82 -7.82 -9.34
C ALA A 287 -16.22 -7.39 -10.68
N GLY A 288 -15.10 -6.67 -10.63
CA GLY A 288 -14.30 -6.30 -11.79
C GLY A 288 -12.86 -6.76 -11.66
N VAL A 289 -12.23 -7.14 -12.77
CA VAL A 289 -10.84 -7.60 -12.83
C VAL A 289 -10.05 -6.86 -13.89
N VAL A 290 -8.74 -6.79 -13.71
CA VAL A 290 -7.76 -6.18 -14.61
C VAL A 290 -6.53 -7.09 -14.78
N GLY A 291 -5.72 -6.83 -15.80
CA GLY A 291 -4.52 -7.60 -16.11
C GLY A 291 -4.79 -8.85 -16.97
N GLN A 292 -3.74 -9.59 -17.32
CA GLN A 292 -3.88 -10.89 -17.97
C GLN A 292 -4.16 -11.94 -16.89
N GLN A 293 -5.25 -12.69 -17.06
CA GLN A 293 -5.52 -13.87 -16.25
C GLN A 293 -4.72 -15.04 -16.82
N ASP A 294 -3.70 -15.48 -16.09
CA ASP A 294 -3.31 -16.88 -16.15
C ASP A 294 -4.41 -17.65 -15.38
N ASN A 295 -5.31 -18.29 -16.13
CA ASN A 295 -6.45 -19.12 -15.68
C ASN A 295 -7.66 -18.40 -15.06
N GLU A 296 -8.78 -18.46 -15.79
CA GLU A 296 -10.10 -17.91 -15.43
C GLU A 296 -10.76 -18.57 -14.18
N ASN A 297 -10.13 -19.58 -13.56
CA ASN A 297 -10.69 -20.37 -12.46
C ASN A 297 -9.99 -20.19 -11.09
N GLU A 298 -8.95 -19.37 -10.96
CA GLU A 298 -8.20 -19.25 -9.70
C GLU A 298 -8.47 -17.96 -8.89
N VAL A 299 -9.39 -17.09 -9.33
CA VAL A 299 -9.56 -15.75 -8.75
C VAL A 299 -10.98 -15.45 -8.24
N ILE A 300 -11.88 -16.45 -8.23
CA ILE A 300 -13.24 -16.33 -7.68
C ILE A 300 -13.45 -17.42 -6.63
#